data_AF-A0A9K3JV09-F1
#
_entry.id   AF-A0A9K3JV09-F1
#
_cell.length_a   1.000
_cell.length_b   1.000
_cell.length_c   1.000
_cell.angle_alpha   90.00
_cell.angle_beta   90.00
_cell.angle_gamma   90.00
#
_symmetry.space_group_name_H-M   'P 1'
#
loop_
_entity.id
_entity.type
_entity.pdbx_description
1 polymer ?
#
loop_
_entity_poly.entity_id
_entity_poly.type
_entity_poly.pdbx_seq_one_letter_code
_entity_poly.pdbx_strand_id
1 'polypeptide(L)'
;MEARIFLIFIICLYTTINTCSSSSDFVEIIPVKEEAEKVQVKVYYESLCPYCENFIVNYLIDVFSEGIDAIADVHLFPYGNAKVNSNGNITCQHGEEECFFNTVEACAINTWPDVHDHFPFVYCVERYLYYGKFDQWESCFEELSLDPKPVKDCYSNGLGYQLNLQYADLTNSLEPPKKYVPWVVVDGKPLYDDYIYIITNICGMYKGPNLPKACFRCLPSPLGAPHDRVIPLHPVTYADDSSSPILSKLRSSLMSFMFKRNIAAQKKKMLLYVCTWFLGPE
;
A
#
# COMPACT_ATOMS: atom_id res chain seq x y z
N MET A 1 -20.34 57.31 77.28
CA MET A 1 -18.92 57.01 77.01
C MET A 1 -18.81 55.50 77.09
N GLU A 2 -18.58 54.70 76.06
CA GLU A 2 -18.23 54.88 74.63
C GLU A 2 -18.70 53.55 73.98
N ALA A 3 -19.52 53.44 72.93
CA ALA A 3 -19.51 54.00 71.58
C ALA A 3 -18.19 53.75 70.83
N ARG A 4 -18.29 53.05 69.68
CA ARG A 4 -17.23 52.57 68.75
C ARG A 4 -16.77 51.16 69.14
N ILE A 5 -17.12 50.07 68.46
CA ILE A 5 -17.01 49.81 67.02
C ILE A 5 -18.08 48.77 66.63
N PHE A 6 -19.21 49.25 66.12
CA PHE A 6 -20.11 48.52 65.23
C PHE A 6 -19.63 48.82 63.80
N LEU A 7 -18.93 47.86 63.18
CA LEU A 7 -18.60 47.71 61.75
C LEU A 7 -17.46 46.68 61.78
N ILE A 8 -17.65 45.38 61.56
CA ILE A 8 -17.89 44.75 60.26
C ILE A 8 -18.40 43.33 60.57
N PHE A 9 -19.67 43.22 60.93
CA PHE A 9 -20.50 42.05 60.62
C PHE A 9 -21.35 42.48 59.43
N ILE A 10 -21.35 41.71 58.33
CA ILE A 10 -21.84 42.02 56.98
C ILE A 10 -20.79 42.65 56.05
N ILE A 11 -19.85 41.83 55.59
CA ILE A 11 -19.70 41.61 54.14
C ILE A 11 -19.73 40.09 53.94
N CYS A 12 -20.90 39.61 53.53
CA CYS A 12 -21.09 38.29 52.97
C CYS A 12 -20.24 38.09 51.72
N LEU A 13 -19.88 36.83 51.48
CA LEU A 13 -19.67 36.21 50.17
C LEU A 13 -18.51 36.75 49.31
N TYR A 14 -17.75 35.81 48.75
CA TYR A 14 -16.61 35.97 47.85
C TYR A 14 -15.26 36.22 48.53
N THR A 15 -14.58 35.14 48.91
CA THR A 15 -13.54 34.56 48.04
C THR A 15 -13.00 33.27 48.65
N THR A 16 -13.05 32.23 47.83
CA THR A 16 -12.49 30.90 48.05
C THR A 16 -10.97 30.94 48.08
N ILE A 17 -10.34 30.39 49.12
CA ILE A 17 -8.98 29.86 49.00
C ILE A 17 -8.94 28.50 49.68
N ASN A 18 -8.97 27.47 48.83
CA ASN A 18 -8.62 26.09 49.12
C ASN A 18 -7.17 26.03 49.59
N THR A 19 -6.91 25.30 50.67
CA THR A 19 -5.58 24.71 50.93
C THR A 19 -5.74 23.20 50.81
N CYS A 20 -5.18 22.65 49.73
CA CYS A 20 -5.14 21.23 49.42
C CYS A 20 -3.94 20.62 50.17
N SER A 21 -4.21 19.66 51.05
CA SER A 21 -3.20 18.77 51.61
C SER A 21 -2.63 17.87 50.51
N SER A 22 -1.32 17.69 50.50
CA SER A 22 -0.54 16.94 49.52
C SER A 22 -1.11 15.56 49.21
N SER A 23 -1.69 15.39 48.03
CA SER A 23 -1.83 14.09 47.39
C SER A 23 -0.49 13.71 46.76
N SER A 24 0.08 12.58 47.18
CA SER A 24 1.13 11.91 46.43
C SER A 24 0.58 11.59 45.04
N ASP A 25 1.16 12.19 44.00
CA ASP A 25 0.91 11.84 42.61
C ASP A 25 1.28 10.37 42.41
N PHE A 26 0.27 9.50 42.42
CA PHE A 26 0.37 8.24 41.71
C PHE A 26 0.41 8.61 40.23
N VAL A 27 1.61 8.61 39.65
CA VAL A 27 1.77 8.55 38.20
C VAL A 27 1.18 7.21 37.78
N GLU A 28 -0.07 7.24 37.31
CA GLU A 28 -0.64 6.15 36.56
C GLU A 28 0.19 6.05 35.28
N ILE A 29 1.13 5.11 35.25
CA ILE A 29 1.84 4.74 34.03
C ILE A 29 0.79 4.09 33.14
N ILE A 30 0.10 4.92 32.35
CA ILE A 30 -0.70 4.44 31.22
C ILE A 30 0.31 3.70 30.34
N PRO A 31 0.16 2.38 30.12
CA PRO A 31 0.99 1.70 29.15
C PRO A 31 0.75 2.41 27.84
N VAL A 32 1.79 3.03 27.27
CA VAL A 32 1.77 3.39 25.86
C VAL A 32 1.45 2.08 25.16
N LYS A 33 0.23 1.98 24.62
CA LYS A 33 -0.22 0.81 23.89
C LYS A 33 0.68 0.76 22.68
N GLU A 34 1.75 -0.03 22.77
CA GLU A 34 2.68 -0.27 21.69
C GLU A 34 1.83 -0.72 20.51
N GLU A 35 1.77 0.13 19.48
CA GLU A 35 0.98 -0.16 18.30
C GLU A 35 1.59 -1.42 17.69
N ALA A 36 0.77 -2.46 17.52
CA ALA A 36 1.28 -3.75 17.08
C ALA A 36 1.95 -3.60 15.71
N GLU A 37 3.07 -4.30 15.52
CA GLU A 37 3.78 -4.30 14.26
C GLU A 37 2.86 -4.77 13.13
N LYS A 38 2.92 -4.07 11.99
CA LYS A 38 2.18 -4.44 10.79
C LYS A 38 2.73 -5.76 10.24
N VAL A 39 1.83 -6.56 9.67
CA VAL A 39 2.19 -7.79 8.96
C VAL A 39 2.97 -7.46 7.71
N GLN A 40 4.17 -8.02 7.57
CA GLN A 40 5.01 -7.86 6.38
C GLN A 40 4.43 -8.68 5.23
N VAL A 41 4.16 -8.03 4.10
CA VAL A 41 3.63 -8.65 2.88
C VAL A 41 4.58 -8.36 1.73
N LYS A 42 5.21 -9.39 1.19
CA LYS A 42 6.12 -9.26 0.04
C LYS A 42 5.53 -9.97 -1.17
N VAL A 43 5.42 -9.24 -2.28
CA VAL A 43 4.85 -9.74 -3.54
C VAL A 43 5.92 -9.71 -4.62
N TYR A 44 6.36 -10.89 -5.05
CA TYR A 44 7.30 -11.05 -6.15
C TYR A 44 6.52 -11.49 -7.40
N TYR A 45 6.63 -10.72 -8.48
CA TYR A 45 5.76 -10.84 -9.65
C TYR A 45 6.48 -10.46 -10.95
N GLU A 46 5.83 -10.74 -12.08
CA GLU A 46 6.24 -10.30 -13.42
C GLU A 46 5.07 -9.61 -14.07
N SER A 47 5.33 -8.47 -14.73
CA SER A 47 4.29 -7.59 -15.24
C SER A 47 3.43 -8.19 -16.35
N LEU A 48 3.93 -9.19 -17.10
CA LEU A 48 3.16 -9.87 -18.17
C LEU A 48 2.80 -11.31 -17.83
N CYS A 49 2.91 -11.71 -16.55
CA CYS A 49 2.42 -12.99 -16.10
C CYS A 49 0.91 -12.90 -15.83
N PRO A 50 0.04 -13.67 -16.53
CA PRO A 50 -1.42 -13.56 -16.37
C PRO A 50 -1.92 -13.81 -14.94
N TYR A 51 -1.21 -14.64 -14.17
CA TYR A 51 -1.53 -14.89 -12.76
C TYR A 51 -1.13 -13.71 -11.86
N CYS A 52 -0.05 -13.00 -12.20
CA CYS A 52 0.42 -11.81 -11.48
C CYS A 52 -0.52 -10.62 -11.73
N GLU A 53 -0.83 -10.35 -12.99
CA GLU A 53 -1.78 -9.32 -13.40
C GLU A 53 -3.14 -9.53 -12.69
N ASN A 54 -3.67 -10.75 -12.76
CA ASN A 54 -4.91 -11.10 -12.09
C ASN A 54 -4.81 -10.92 -10.57
N PHE A 55 -3.69 -11.33 -9.96
CA PHE A 55 -3.49 -11.17 -8.53
C PHE A 55 -3.52 -9.69 -8.12
N ILE A 56 -2.77 -8.83 -8.82
CA ILE A 56 -2.69 -7.40 -8.52
C ILE A 56 -4.04 -6.72 -8.74
N VAL A 57 -4.67 -6.98 -9.89
CA VAL A 57 -5.91 -6.32 -10.31
C VAL A 57 -7.14 -6.77 -9.51
N ASN A 58 -7.20 -8.04 -9.09
CA ASN A 58 -8.41 -8.63 -8.50
C ASN A 58 -8.31 -9.04 -7.03
N TYR A 59 -7.12 -9.13 -6.44
CA TYR A 59 -6.94 -9.62 -5.07
C TYR A 59 -6.11 -8.67 -4.21
N LEU A 60 -4.93 -8.26 -4.67
CA LEU A 60 -4.06 -7.34 -3.92
C LEU A 60 -4.73 -5.96 -3.76
N ILE A 61 -5.48 -5.50 -4.77
CA ILE A 61 -6.24 -4.26 -4.69
C ILE A 61 -7.17 -4.21 -3.46
N ASP A 62 -7.73 -5.37 -3.08
CA ASP A 62 -8.66 -5.44 -1.95
C ASP A 62 -7.93 -5.18 -0.63
N VAL A 63 -6.61 -5.38 -0.53
CA VAL A 63 -5.80 -4.99 0.65
C VAL A 63 -5.92 -3.50 0.92
N PHE A 64 -5.93 -2.67 -0.12
CA PHE A 64 -6.01 -1.22 -0.01
C PHE A 64 -7.46 -0.70 0.04
N SER A 65 -8.39 -1.24 -0.76
CA SER A 65 -9.79 -0.76 -0.72
C SER A 65 -10.51 -1.14 0.57
N GLU A 66 -10.11 -2.22 1.22
CA GLU A 66 -10.80 -2.76 2.38
C GLU A 66 -10.15 -2.38 3.72
N GLY A 67 -9.13 -1.51 3.69
CA GLY A 67 -8.45 -1.00 4.87
C GLY A 67 -7.52 -2.01 5.55
N ILE A 68 -7.08 -3.06 4.84
CA ILE A 68 -6.14 -4.06 5.36
C ILE A 68 -4.71 -3.50 5.43
N ASP A 69 -4.39 -2.56 4.56
CA ASP A 69 -3.17 -1.73 4.59
C ASP A 69 -2.95 -0.98 5.93
N ALA A 70 -4.00 -0.83 6.75
CA ALA A 70 -3.86 -0.34 8.13
C ALA A 70 -3.03 -1.29 9.03
N ILE A 71 -3.02 -2.60 8.73
CA ILE A 71 -2.34 -3.63 9.51
C ILE A 71 -1.29 -4.41 8.69
N ALA A 72 -1.11 -4.05 7.42
CA ALA A 72 -0.17 -4.68 6.50
C ALA A 72 0.86 -3.67 5.98
N ASP A 73 2.11 -4.10 5.88
CA ASP A 73 3.20 -3.38 5.24
C ASP A 73 3.55 -4.10 3.94
N VAL A 74 3.11 -3.56 2.80
CA VAL A 74 3.14 -4.22 1.49
C VAL A 74 4.35 -3.75 0.68
N HIS A 75 5.14 -4.69 0.20
CA HIS A 75 6.34 -4.48 -0.62
C HIS A 75 6.22 -5.24 -1.95
N LEU A 76 6.54 -4.56 -3.05
CA LEU A 76 6.41 -5.07 -4.41
C LEU A 76 7.79 -5.26 -5.06
N PHE A 77 7.97 -6.40 -5.73
CA PHE A 77 9.24 -6.79 -6.36
C PHE A 77 8.98 -7.25 -7.82
N PRO A 78 8.92 -6.32 -8.80
CA PRO A 78 8.70 -6.62 -10.21
C PRO A 78 9.98 -7.18 -10.85
N TYR A 79 10.08 -8.51 -10.95
CA TYR A 79 11.22 -9.21 -11.55
C TYR A 79 10.87 -10.67 -11.85
N GLY A 80 10.31 -11.36 -10.85
CA GLY A 80 9.87 -12.75 -10.92
C GLY A 80 10.89 -13.72 -11.51
N ASN A 81 10.55 -14.39 -12.61
CA ASN A 81 11.37 -15.42 -13.26
C ASN A 81 12.35 -14.85 -14.30
N ALA A 82 12.51 -13.53 -14.37
CA ALA A 82 13.60 -12.94 -15.13
C ALA A 82 14.96 -13.49 -14.67
N LYS A 83 15.95 -13.43 -15.56
CA LYS A 83 17.30 -13.93 -15.32
C LYS A 83 18.34 -12.90 -15.75
N VAL A 84 19.34 -12.69 -14.89
CA VAL A 84 20.57 -12.01 -15.28
C VAL A 84 21.48 -13.03 -15.97
N ASN A 85 21.78 -12.80 -17.25
CA ASN A 85 22.64 -13.66 -18.05
C ASN A 85 24.13 -13.38 -17.78
N SER A 86 25.01 -14.25 -18.26
CA SER A 86 26.46 -14.12 -18.10
C SER A 86 27.05 -12.85 -18.71
N ASN A 87 26.38 -12.25 -19.70
CA ASN A 87 26.74 -10.97 -20.30
C ASN A 87 26.16 -9.75 -19.56
N GLY A 88 25.46 -9.96 -18.44
CA GLY A 88 24.79 -8.91 -17.67
C GLY A 88 23.40 -8.53 -18.17
N ASN A 89 22.95 -9.03 -19.32
CA ASN A 89 21.62 -8.71 -19.83
C ASN A 89 20.53 -9.44 -19.04
N ILE A 90 19.40 -8.78 -18.84
CA ILE A 90 18.22 -9.37 -18.22
C ILE A 90 17.30 -9.94 -19.30
N THR A 91 16.87 -11.18 -19.15
CA THR A 91 15.87 -11.83 -20.00
C THR A 91 14.66 -12.22 -19.18
N CYS A 92 13.47 -11.89 -19.67
CA CYS A 92 12.19 -12.17 -19.03
C CYS A 92 11.42 -13.26 -19.81
N GLN A 93 10.48 -13.96 -19.17
CA GLN A 93 9.80 -15.13 -19.75
C GLN A 93 8.87 -14.74 -20.90
N HIS A 94 8.27 -13.57 -20.82
CA HIS A 94 7.30 -13.05 -21.80
C HIS A 94 7.95 -12.00 -22.75
N GLY A 95 9.27 -12.01 -22.88
CA GLY A 95 10.03 -11.20 -23.84
C GLY A 95 10.46 -9.83 -23.31
N GLU A 96 10.91 -8.96 -24.22
CA GLU A 96 11.45 -7.63 -23.88
C GLU A 96 10.38 -6.69 -23.32
N GLU A 97 9.13 -6.88 -23.71
CA GLU A 97 7.99 -6.07 -23.26
C GLU A 97 7.73 -6.27 -21.76
N GLU A 98 7.87 -7.50 -21.25
CA GLU A 98 7.85 -7.78 -19.82
C GLU A 98 9.03 -7.13 -19.09
N CYS A 99 10.24 -7.25 -19.63
CA CYS A 99 11.39 -6.60 -19.03
C CYS A 99 11.21 -5.07 -18.97
N PHE A 100 10.59 -4.48 -19.99
CA PHE A 100 10.26 -3.06 -20.02
C PHE A 100 9.28 -2.70 -18.90
N PHE A 101 8.16 -3.42 -18.78
CA PHE A 101 7.16 -3.11 -17.76
C PHE A 101 7.62 -3.41 -16.33
N ASN A 102 8.39 -4.48 -16.10
CA ASN A 102 9.10 -4.70 -14.83
C ASN A 102 9.98 -3.49 -14.46
N THR A 103 10.68 -2.92 -15.45
CA THR A 103 11.53 -1.73 -15.25
C THR A 103 10.71 -0.49 -14.95
N VAL A 104 9.59 -0.28 -15.66
CA VAL A 104 8.66 0.84 -15.41
C VAL A 104 8.14 0.81 -13.98
N GLU A 105 7.71 -0.36 -13.51
CA GLU A 105 7.17 -0.53 -12.16
C GLU A 105 8.25 -0.41 -11.08
N ALA A 106 9.44 -0.98 -11.32
CA ALA A 106 10.62 -0.77 -10.47
C ALA A 106 10.94 0.72 -10.32
N CYS A 107 10.91 1.47 -11.43
CA CYS A 107 11.14 2.91 -11.44
C CYS A 107 10.04 3.69 -10.71
N ALA A 108 8.79 3.27 -10.82
CA ALA A 108 7.68 3.87 -10.07
C ALA A 108 7.84 3.66 -8.56
N ILE A 109 8.18 2.44 -8.12
CA ILE A 109 8.44 2.10 -6.71
C ILE A 109 9.60 2.93 -6.17
N ASN A 110 10.70 3.05 -6.92
CA ASN A 110 11.84 3.88 -6.53
C ASN A 110 11.50 5.38 -6.47
N THR A 111 10.68 5.87 -7.40
CA THR A 111 10.28 7.29 -7.45
C THR A 111 9.35 7.66 -6.30
N TRP A 112 8.46 6.75 -5.93
CA TRP A 112 7.45 6.94 -4.89
C TRP A 112 7.55 5.82 -3.83
N PRO A 113 8.48 5.91 -2.86
CA PRO A 113 8.77 4.79 -1.96
C PRO A 113 7.61 4.37 -1.03
N ASP A 114 6.67 5.28 -0.76
CA ASP A 114 5.45 4.95 -0.02
C ASP A 114 4.52 4.10 -0.91
N VAL A 115 4.10 2.93 -0.41
CA VAL A 115 3.21 2.02 -1.15
C VAL A 115 1.89 2.66 -1.53
N HIS A 116 1.39 3.61 -0.75
CA HIS A 116 0.17 4.35 -1.11
C HIS A 116 0.36 5.31 -2.28
N ASP A 117 1.60 5.64 -2.64
CA ASP A 117 1.93 6.54 -3.73
C ASP A 117 2.33 5.79 -5.02
N HIS A 118 3.07 4.66 -4.93
CA HIS A 118 3.43 3.87 -6.13
C HIS A 118 2.41 2.80 -6.54
N PHE A 119 1.75 2.13 -5.59
CA PHE A 119 0.79 1.08 -5.93
C PHE A 119 -0.35 1.52 -6.86
N PRO A 120 -0.89 2.76 -6.79
CA PRO A 120 -1.93 3.21 -7.72
C PRO A 120 -1.46 3.17 -9.17
N PHE A 121 -0.19 3.54 -9.39
CA PHE A 121 0.44 3.53 -10.70
C PHE A 121 0.69 2.10 -11.18
N VAL A 122 1.27 1.24 -10.32
CA VAL A 122 1.47 -0.19 -10.62
C VAL A 122 0.14 -0.86 -10.96
N TYR A 123 -0.90 -0.70 -10.12
CA TYR A 123 -2.24 -1.22 -10.39
C TYR A 123 -2.81 -0.74 -11.72
N CYS A 124 -2.61 0.54 -12.06
CA CYS A 124 -3.09 1.09 -13.32
C CYS A 124 -2.39 0.46 -14.52
N VAL A 125 -1.06 0.32 -14.48
CA VAL A 125 -0.27 -0.33 -15.52
C VAL A 125 -0.73 -1.79 -15.67
N GLU A 126 -0.72 -2.55 -14.58
CA GLU A 126 -1.17 -3.96 -14.51
C GLU A 126 -2.62 -4.14 -15.02
N ARG A 127 -3.51 -3.16 -14.77
CA ARG A 127 -4.87 -3.17 -15.34
C ARG A 127 -4.86 -3.07 -16.86
N TYR A 128 -3.99 -2.25 -17.45
CA TYR A 128 -3.84 -2.16 -18.91
C TYR A 128 -3.24 -3.45 -19.48
N LEU A 129 -2.27 -4.05 -18.80
CA LEU A 129 -1.66 -5.33 -19.18
C LEU A 129 -2.68 -6.47 -19.13
N TYR A 130 -3.41 -6.60 -18.01
CA TYR A 130 -4.49 -7.58 -17.83
C TYR A 130 -5.57 -7.57 -18.94
N TYR A 131 -5.85 -6.40 -19.51
CA TYR A 131 -6.83 -6.25 -20.60
C TYR A 131 -6.22 -6.27 -22.01
N GLY A 132 -4.92 -6.58 -22.14
CA GLY A 132 -4.22 -6.62 -23.42
C GLY A 132 -4.09 -5.26 -24.13
N LYS A 133 -4.08 -4.16 -23.36
CA LYS A 133 -4.03 -2.78 -23.86
C LYS A 133 -2.68 -2.14 -23.58
N PHE A 134 -1.62 -2.83 -23.99
CA PHE A 134 -0.23 -2.48 -23.67
C PHE A 134 0.15 -1.09 -24.19
N ASP A 135 -0.44 -0.62 -25.28
CA ASP A 135 -0.17 0.68 -25.88
C ASP A 135 -0.71 1.88 -25.08
N GLN A 136 -1.57 1.64 -24.09
CA GLN A 136 -2.29 2.67 -23.36
C GLN A 136 -1.77 2.92 -21.94
N TRP A 137 -0.81 2.13 -21.45
CA TRP A 137 -0.32 2.22 -20.06
C TRP A 137 0.13 3.64 -19.64
N GLU A 138 0.67 4.45 -20.56
CA GLU A 138 1.13 5.80 -20.25
C GLU A 138 -0.01 6.74 -19.82
N SER A 139 -1.27 6.42 -20.16
CA SER A 139 -2.43 7.19 -19.67
C SER A 139 -2.53 7.17 -18.15
N CYS A 140 -1.91 6.19 -17.47
CA CYS A 140 -1.85 6.12 -16.02
C CYS A 140 -1.26 7.38 -15.38
N PHE A 141 -0.32 8.06 -16.05
CA PHE A 141 0.20 9.34 -15.57
C PHE A 141 -0.90 10.42 -15.54
N GLU A 142 -1.71 10.51 -16.59
CA GLU A 142 -2.81 11.47 -16.66
C GLU A 142 -3.96 11.11 -15.71
N GLU A 143 -4.39 9.84 -15.70
CA GLU A 143 -5.47 9.32 -14.85
C GLU A 143 -5.23 9.60 -13.35
N LEU A 144 -3.96 9.46 -12.93
CA LEU A 144 -3.51 9.66 -11.56
C LEU A 144 -2.96 11.05 -11.29
N SER A 145 -2.84 11.90 -12.32
CA SER A 145 -2.26 13.25 -12.24
C SER A 145 -0.83 13.25 -11.69
N LEU A 146 -0.02 12.32 -12.18
CA LEU A 146 1.39 12.12 -11.85
C LEU A 146 2.30 12.77 -12.91
N ASP A 147 3.45 13.29 -12.48
CA ASP A 147 4.49 13.73 -13.42
C ASP A 147 5.19 12.48 -14.00
N PRO A 148 5.18 12.28 -15.33
CA PRO A 148 5.86 11.14 -15.93
C PRO A 148 7.39 11.23 -15.84
N LYS A 149 7.95 12.44 -15.75
CA LYS A 149 9.38 12.67 -15.95
C LYS A 149 10.27 11.80 -15.06
N PRO A 150 10.07 11.67 -13.74
CA PRO A 150 10.96 10.88 -12.89
C PRO A 150 11.00 9.39 -13.26
N VAL A 151 9.85 8.81 -13.60
CA VAL A 151 9.76 7.41 -14.04
C VAL A 151 10.41 7.23 -15.41
N LYS A 152 10.12 8.14 -16.35
CA LYS A 152 10.73 8.11 -17.70
C LYS A 152 12.24 8.28 -17.68
N ASP A 153 12.74 9.22 -16.88
CA ASP A 153 14.17 9.42 -16.71
C ASP A 153 14.81 8.16 -16.10
N CYS A 154 14.17 7.53 -15.12
CA CYS A 154 14.68 6.31 -14.47
C CYS A 154 14.88 5.13 -15.44
N TYR A 155 13.88 4.81 -16.28
CA TYR A 155 14.02 3.68 -17.20
C TYR A 155 14.88 4.02 -18.44
N SER A 156 15.18 5.31 -18.69
CA SER A 156 16.00 5.74 -19.83
C SER A 156 17.46 6.06 -19.50
N ASN A 157 17.79 6.35 -18.23
CA ASN A 157 19.14 6.76 -17.81
C ASN A 157 20.00 5.62 -17.23
N GLY A 158 19.48 4.39 -17.24
CA GLY A 158 20.16 3.20 -16.70
C GLY A 158 19.89 2.90 -15.23
N LEU A 159 19.22 3.80 -14.48
CA LEU A 159 18.79 3.52 -13.10
C LEU A 159 17.83 2.33 -13.05
N GLY A 160 16.90 2.23 -13.99
CA GLY A 160 15.98 1.10 -14.09
C GLY A 160 16.69 -0.26 -14.20
N TYR A 161 17.80 -0.32 -14.94
CA TYR A 161 18.62 -1.53 -15.02
C TYR A 161 19.26 -1.88 -13.67
N GLN A 162 19.78 -0.89 -12.94
CA GLN A 162 20.35 -1.11 -11.60
C GLN A 162 19.29 -1.59 -10.60
N LEU A 163 18.09 -1.02 -10.65
CA LEU A 163 16.96 -1.47 -9.82
C LEU A 163 16.59 -2.92 -10.13
N ASN A 164 16.53 -3.31 -11.40
CA ASN A 164 16.24 -4.71 -11.75
C ASN A 164 17.33 -5.68 -11.27
N LEU A 165 18.61 -5.28 -11.22
CA LEU A 165 19.66 -6.10 -10.61
C LEU A 165 19.44 -6.27 -9.10
N GLN A 166 19.03 -5.21 -8.40
CA GLN A 166 18.67 -5.30 -6.98
C GLN A 166 17.47 -6.23 -6.77
N TYR A 167 16.44 -6.12 -7.61
CA TYR A 167 15.28 -7.02 -7.56
C TYR A 167 15.66 -8.46 -7.90
N ALA A 168 16.64 -8.68 -8.80
CA ALA A 168 17.20 -10.00 -9.05
C ALA A 168 17.81 -10.60 -7.77
N ASP A 169 18.66 -9.85 -7.07
CA ASP A 169 19.30 -10.30 -5.84
C ASP A 169 18.27 -10.60 -4.73
N LEU A 170 17.29 -9.72 -4.55
CA LEU A 170 16.20 -9.88 -3.58
C LEU A 170 15.30 -11.09 -3.89
N THR A 171 15.07 -11.37 -5.17
CA THR A 171 14.23 -12.49 -5.61
C THR A 171 14.99 -13.81 -5.55
N ASN A 172 16.28 -13.81 -5.90
CA ASN A 172 17.12 -15.01 -5.92
C ASN A 172 17.58 -15.43 -4.52
N SER A 173 17.56 -14.52 -3.55
CA SER A 173 17.87 -14.79 -2.13
C SER A 173 16.67 -15.27 -1.31
N LEU A 174 15.52 -15.51 -1.95
CA LEU A 174 14.34 -16.04 -1.27
C LEU A 174 14.61 -17.41 -0.66
N GLU A 175 14.19 -17.58 0.59
CA GLU A 175 14.24 -18.85 1.32
C GLU A 175 12.84 -19.20 1.87
N PRO A 176 12.20 -20.28 1.39
CA PRO A 176 12.65 -21.13 0.29
C PRO A 176 12.63 -20.40 -1.07
N PRO A 177 13.42 -20.85 -2.06
CA PRO A 177 13.35 -20.29 -3.40
C PRO A 177 11.93 -20.38 -3.97
N LYS A 178 11.51 -19.32 -4.66
CA LYS A 178 10.20 -19.29 -5.32
C LYS A 178 10.08 -20.40 -6.36
N LYS A 179 8.87 -20.97 -6.47
CA LYS A 179 8.57 -22.05 -7.44
C LYS A 179 7.86 -21.56 -8.70
N TYR A 180 7.16 -20.43 -8.58
CA TYR A 180 6.36 -19.78 -9.61
C TYR A 180 6.12 -18.32 -9.17
N VAL A 181 5.44 -17.55 -10.02
CA VAL A 181 4.91 -16.23 -9.68
C VAL A 181 3.38 -16.20 -9.95
N PRO A 182 2.60 -15.38 -9.21
CA PRO A 182 3.02 -14.50 -8.13
C PRO A 182 3.50 -15.32 -6.92
N TRP A 183 4.61 -14.88 -6.31
CA TRP A 183 5.14 -15.46 -5.09
C TRP A 183 4.88 -14.50 -3.94
N VAL A 184 3.91 -14.83 -3.10
CA VAL A 184 3.45 -13.97 -2.00
C VAL A 184 3.93 -14.54 -0.67
N VAL A 185 4.60 -13.70 0.12
CA VAL A 185 5.13 -14.04 1.44
C VAL A 185 4.48 -13.12 2.47
N VAL A 186 3.89 -13.71 3.51
CA VAL A 186 3.26 -12.99 4.63
C VAL A 186 4.00 -13.38 5.92
N ASP A 187 4.61 -12.41 6.59
CA ASP A 187 5.46 -12.60 7.78
C ASP A 187 6.48 -13.74 7.63
N GLY A 188 7.18 -13.76 6.49
CA GLY A 188 8.18 -14.78 6.15
C GLY A 188 7.60 -16.13 5.73
N LYS A 189 6.28 -16.32 5.75
CA LYS A 189 5.62 -17.55 5.28
C LYS A 189 5.14 -17.39 3.82
N PRO A 190 5.67 -18.17 2.87
CA PRO A 190 5.11 -18.20 1.52
C PRO A 190 3.70 -18.80 1.53
N LEU A 191 2.77 -18.17 0.82
CA LEU A 191 1.36 -18.58 0.78
C LEU A 191 1.09 -19.74 -0.18
N TYR A 192 1.98 -19.99 -1.15
CA TYR A 192 1.70 -20.93 -2.24
C TYR A 192 0.35 -20.63 -2.90
N ASP A 193 -0.46 -21.65 -3.18
CA ASP A 193 -1.74 -21.51 -3.88
C ASP A 193 -2.80 -20.71 -3.08
N ASP A 194 -2.55 -20.46 -1.79
CA ASP A 194 -3.42 -19.65 -0.93
C ASP A 194 -3.22 -18.13 -1.13
N TYR A 195 -2.38 -17.70 -2.08
CA TYR A 195 -2.12 -16.26 -2.32
C TYR A 195 -3.40 -15.47 -2.64
N ILE A 196 -4.42 -16.11 -3.22
CA ILE A 196 -5.73 -15.50 -3.49
C ILE A 196 -6.51 -15.16 -2.21
N TYR A 197 -6.16 -15.78 -1.08
CA TYR A 197 -6.74 -15.54 0.24
C TYR A 197 -5.87 -14.57 1.06
N ILE A 198 -5.21 -13.62 0.41
CA ILE A 198 -4.26 -12.68 1.04
C ILE A 198 -4.84 -11.94 2.25
N ILE A 199 -6.10 -11.46 2.18
CA ILE A 199 -6.75 -10.78 3.31
C ILE A 199 -6.84 -11.71 4.52
N THR A 200 -7.34 -12.93 4.33
CA THR A 200 -7.45 -13.93 5.42
C THR A 200 -6.10 -14.25 6.02
N ASN A 201 -5.07 -14.40 5.19
CA ASN A 201 -3.71 -14.68 5.66
C ASN A 201 -3.13 -13.51 6.47
N ILE A 202 -3.28 -12.26 6.00
CA ILE A 202 -2.84 -11.07 6.75
C ILE A 202 -3.58 -10.98 8.08
N CYS A 203 -4.90 -11.09 8.09
CA CYS A 203 -5.70 -11.02 9.31
C CYS A 203 -5.34 -12.11 10.32
N GLY A 204 -4.99 -13.31 9.85
CA GLY A 204 -4.56 -14.42 10.70
C GLY A 204 -3.14 -14.24 11.28
N MET A 205 -2.27 -13.49 10.61
CA MET A 205 -0.90 -13.21 11.07
C MET A 205 -0.82 -12.00 11.99
N TYR A 206 -1.75 -11.05 11.87
CA TYR A 206 -1.73 -9.83 12.66
C TYR A 206 -1.99 -10.10 14.15
N LYS A 207 -1.08 -9.63 15.00
CA LYS A 207 -1.11 -9.85 16.46
C LYS A 207 -1.71 -8.68 17.23
N GLY A 208 -2.09 -7.60 16.54
CA GLY A 208 -2.64 -6.42 17.16
C GLY A 208 -4.10 -6.56 17.57
N PRO A 209 -4.56 -5.73 18.51
CA PRO A 209 -5.90 -5.85 19.10
C PRO A 209 -7.03 -5.34 18.20
N ASN A 210 -6.70 -4.54 17.19
CA ASN A 210 -7.69 -3.87 16.33
C ASN A 210 -7.58 -4.43 14.90
N LEU A 211 -8.51 -5.31 14.52
CA LEU A 211 -8.60 -5.84 13.17
C LEU A 211 -9.54 -4.97 12.29
N PRO A 212 -9.18 -4.70 11.03
CA PRO A 212 -10.09 -4.09 10.07
C PRO A 212 -11.36 -4.92 9.86
N LYS A 213 -12.46 -4.27 9.48
CA LYS A 213 -13.77 -4.94 9.28
C LYS A 213 -13.70 -6.09 8.28
N ALA A 214 -12.85 -5.99 7.26
CA ALA A 214 -12.68 -7.01 6.25
C ALA A 214 -12.13 -8.34 6.78
N CYS A 215 -11.44 -8.34 7.93
CA CYS A 215 -11.00 -9.56 8.60
C CYS A 215 -12.15 -10.42 9.14
N PHE A 216 -13.36 -9.87 9.28
CA PHE A 216 -14.52 -10.58 9.82
C PHE A 216 -15.50 -11.05 8.74
N ARG A 217 -15.19 -10.86 7.45
CA ARG A 217 -16.04 -11.35 6.36
C ARG A 217 -15.82 -12.84 6.17
N CYS A 218 -16.90 -13.62 6.09
CA CYS A 218 -16.82 -15.03 5.74
C CYS A 218 -16.30 -15.18 4.30
N LEU A 219 -15.38 -16.14 4.09
CA LEU A 219 -14.98 -16.56 2.75
C LEU A 219 -16.23 -17.06 1.99
N PRO A 220 -16.40 -16.72 0.70
CA PRO A 220 -17.37 -17.43 -0.11
C PRO A 220 -16.98 -18.92 -0.12
N SER A 221 -17.95 -19.80 0.17
CA SER A 221 -17.76 -21.25 0.15
C SER A 221 -17.11 -21.69 -1.17
N PRO A 222 -16.29 -22.76 -1.19
CA PRO A 222 -15.63 -23.24 -2.42
C PRO A 222 -16.60 -23.66 -3.53
N LEU A 223 -17.90 -23.86 -3.21
CA LEU A 223 -18.98 -24.07 -4.18
C LEU A 223 -19.52 -22.78 -4.84
N GLY A 224 -18.92 -21.64 -4.53
CA GLY A 224 -19.32 -20.31 -5.00
C GLY A 224 -18.13 -19.37 -5.18
N ALA A 225 -16.97 -19.88 -5.59
CA ALA A 225 -15.98 -19.03 -6.23
C ALA A 225 -16.72 -18.27 -7.37
N PRO A 226 -16.67 -16.93 -7.42
CA PRO A 226 -17.31 -16.20 -8.50
C PRO A 226 -16.78 -16.75 -9.82
N HIS A 227 -17.69 -17.34 -10.61
CA HIS A 227 -17.41 -17.86 -11.95
C HIS A 227 -16.93 -16.75 -12.91
N ASP A 228 -16.88 -15.50 -12.43
CA ASP A 228 -16.49 -14.26 -13.13
C ASP A 228 -14.99 -13.93 -13.04
N ARG A 229 -14.17 -14.69 -12.29
CA ARG A 229 -12.71 -14.49 -12.24
C ARG A 229 -11.98 -15.52 -13.10
N VAL A 230 -12.44 -15.70 -14.33
CA VAL A 230 -11.71 -16.49 -15.35
C VAL A 230 -10.44 -15.72 -15.70
N ILE A 231 -9.29 -16.35 -15.51
CA ILE A 231 -8.00 -15.84 -15.98
C ILE A 231 -8.10 -15.71 -17.50
N PRO A 232 -7.95 -14.52 -18.10
CA PRO A 232 -7.74 -14.42 -19.52
C PRO A 232 -6.40 -15.09 -19.79
N LEU A 233 -6.42 -16.38 -20.13
CA LEU A 233 -5.29 -16.98 -20.80
C LEU A 233 -5.14 -16.16 -22.08
N HIS A 234 -3.96 -15.61 -22.36
CA HIS A 234 -3.68 -15.05 -23.66
C HIS A 234 -3.51 -16.20 -24.67
N PRO A 235 -4.48 -16.39 -25.59
CA PRO A 235 -4.12 -16.76 -26.95
C PRO A 235 -4.47 -15.60 -27.89
N VAL A 236 -3.58 -15.43 -28.86
CA VAL A 236 -3.77 -14.57 -30.02
C VAL A 236 -5.18 -14.82 -30.60
N THR A 237 -5.98 -13.76 -30.68
CA THR A 237 -7.37 -13.72 -31.20
C THR A 237 -8.47 -14.29 -30.30
N TYR A 238 -9.13 -13.43 -29.53
CA TYR A 238 -10.49 -12.90 -29.74
C TYR A 238 -11.02 -12.36 -28.40
N ALA A 239 -11.79 -11.29 -28.49
CA ALA A 239 -12.39 -10.60 -27.36
C ALA A 239 -13.32 -11.51 -26.57
N ASP A 240 -13.10 -11.63 -25.26
CA ASP A 240 -14.16 -11.97 -24.33
C ASP A 240 -14.12 -11.07 -23.10
N ASP A 241 -15.28 -10.51 -22.79
CA ASP A 241 -15.54 -9.34 -21.95
C ASP A 241 -15.98 -9.82 -20.55
N SER A 242 -15.15 -10.65 -19.90
CA SER A 242 -15.56 -11.41 -18.71
C SER A 242 -15.31 -10.70 -17.37
N SER A 243 -15.00 -9.40 -17.37
CA SER A 243 -15.09 -8.57 -16.17
C SER A 243 -15.90 -7.33 -16.51
N SER A 244 -17.01 -7.08 -15.81
CA SER A 244 -17.86 -5.93 -16.08
C SER A 244 -17.01 -4.65 -16.13
N PRO A 245 -16.94 -3.95 -17.29
CA PRO A 245 -16.20 -2.69 -17.42
C PRO A 245 -16.61 -1.63 -16.40
N ILE A 246 -17.78 -1.80 -15.78
CA ILE A 246 -18.32 -0.95 -14.74
C ILE A 246 -17.60 -1.20 -13.41
N LEU A 247 -17.38 -2.46 -13.01
CA LEU A 247 -16.74 -2.79 -11.74
C LEU A 247 -15.27 -2.39 -11.73
N SER A 248 -14.56 -2.61 -12.84
CA SER A 248 -13.16 -2.16 -12.99
C SER A 248 -13.05 -0.64 -12.99
N LYS A 249 -13.96 0.08 -13.68
CA LYS A 249 -14.04 1.55 -13.61
C LYS A 249 -14.38 2.07 -12.21
N LEU A 250 -15.28 1.41 -11.48
CA LEU A 250 -15.62 1.77 -10.11
C LEU A 250 -14.44 1.56 -9.16
N ARG A 251 -13.74 0.42 -9.26
CA ARG A 251 -12.51 0.15 -8.51
C ARG A 251 -11.42 1.17 -8.84
N SER A 252 -11.18 1.42 -10.13
CA SER A 252 -10.23 2.44 -10.58
C SER A 252 -10.59 3.84 -10.10
N SER A 253 -11.88 4.21 -10.08
CA SER A 253 -12.34 5.51 -9.59
C SER A 253 -12.24 5.63 -8.07
N LEU A 254 -12.61 4.57 -7.33
CA LEU A 254 -12.47 4.50 -5.88
C LEU A 254 -11.01 4.62 -5.49
N MET A 255 -10.12 3.91 -6.20
CA MET A 255 -8.68 3.96 -6.01
C MET A 255 -8.13 5.34 -6.35
N SER A 256 -8.44 5.87 -7.53
CA SER A 256 -8.07 7.24 -7.91
C SER A 256 -8.52 8.25 -6.84
N PHE A 257 -9.72 8.09 -6.26
CA PHE A 257 -10.21 8.94 -5.18
C PHE A 257 -9.47 8.73 -3.85
N MET A 258 -9.28 7.48 -3.40
CA MET A 258 -8.54 7.14 -2.18
C MET A 258 -7.10 7.67 -2.27
N PHE A 259 -6.46 7.48 -3.41
CA PHE A 259 -5.09 7.90 -3.64
C PHE A 259 -4.95 9.39 -3.90
N LYS A 260 -5.87 10.05 -4.61
CA LYS A 260 -5.89 11.53 -4.69
C LYS A 260 -6.07 12.17 -3.32
N ARG A 261 -6.82 11.55 -2.40
CA ARG A 261 -6.90 12.01 -1.01
C ARG A 261 -5.58 11.84 -0.27
N ASN A 262 -4.87 10.73 -0.47
CA ASN A 262 -3.54 10.53 0.11
C ASN A 262 -2.51 11.52 -0.47
N ILE A 263 -2.48 11.73 -1.78
CA ILE A 263 -1.63 12.75 -2.43
C ILE A 263 -1.97 14.16 -1.92
N ALA A 264 -3.24 14.48 -1.73
CA ALA A 264 -3.64 15.75 -1.13
C ALA A 264 -3.20 15.88 0.34
N ALA A 265 -3.29 14.79 1.11
CA ALA A 265 -2.81 14.74 2.50
C ALA A 265 -1.28 14.85 2.58
N GLN A 266 -0.56 14.21 1.67
CA GLN A 266 0.90 14.30 1.46
C GLN A 266 1.31 15.73 1.11
N LYS A 267 0.67 16.36 0.10
CA LYS A 267 0.91 17.78 -0.26
C LYS A 267 0.63 18.71 0.91
N LYS A 268 -0.41 18.42 1.71
CA LYS A 268 -0.72 19.20 2.92
C LYS A 268 0.34 19.01 4.00
N LYS A 269 0.80 17.78 4.26
CA LYS A 269 1.93 17.50 5.16
C LYS A 269 3.20 18.22 4.68
N MET A 270 3.53 18.14 3.40
CA MET A 270 4.68 18.81 2.81
C MET A 270 4.58 20.33 2.92
N LEU A 271 3.39 20.92 2.67
CA LEU A 271 3.17 22.36 2.90
C LEU A 271 3.34 22.74 4.38
N LEU A 272 2.83 21.93 5.31
CA LEU A 272 3.03 22.16 6.74
C LEU A 272 4.50 22.04 7.15
N TYR A 273 5.25 21.07 6.60
CA TYR A 273 6.68 20.94 6.82
C TYR A 273 7.46 22.14 6.26
N VAL A 274 7.10 22.63 5.08
CA VAL A 274 7.71 23.84 4.51
C VAL A 274 7.33 25.08 5.34
N CYS A 275 6.08 25.23 5.77
CA CYS A 275 5.65 26.35 6.61
C CYS A 275 6.33 26.35 8.00
N THR A 276 6.54 25.19 8.62
CA THR A 276 7.24 25.08 9.90
C THR A 276 8.74 25.38 9.79
N TRP A 277 9.34 25.16 8.62
CA TRP A 277 10.71 25.60 8.32
C TRP A 277 10.84 27.10 8.08
N PHE A 278 9.82 27.76 7.51
CA PHE A 278 9.83 29.20 7.28
C PHE A 278 9.45 30.04 8.52
N LEU A 279 8.74 29.45 9.49
CA LEU A 279 8.31 30.10 10.74
C LEU A 279 9.11 29.59 11.94
N GLY A 280 10.45 29.61 11.85
CA GLY A 280 11.35 29.16 12.92
C GLY A 280 10.99 29.72 14.31
N PRO A 281 11.37 29.03 15.40
CA PRO A 281 10.90 29.35 16.74
C PRO A 281 11.36 30.76 17.16
N GLU A 282 10.39 31.61 17.53
CA GLU A 282 10.63 32.85 18.29
C GLU A 282 11.09 32.55 19.72
#